data_AF-A0A3R6FIW0-F1
#
_entry.id   AF-A0A3R6FIW0-F1
#
_cell.length_a   1.000
_cell.length_b   1.000
_cell.length_c   1.000
_cell.angle_alpha   90.00
_cell.angle_beta   90.00
_cell.angle_gamma   90.00
#
_symmetry.space_group_name_H-M   'P 1'
#
loop_
_entity.id
_entity.type
_entity.pdbx_description
1 polymer ?
#
loop_
_entity_poly.entity_id
_entity_poly.type
_entity_poly.pdbx_seq_one_letter_code
_entity_poly.pdbx_strand_id
1 'polypeptide(L)'
;MKTVLEICCGSFEDVKTAYENGAGRVELNSALYLGGLTPSLASLICAKEQCTIPVVAMVRPRGGGFCYSLEEYQTMILDTKLLLEHGADGIAFGFLKENQTLDTERTKELIHLIHEHGGEAVFHRAFDCVADQKKTIEQLIGLGADRILTSGGAPDVWSGREQLKQLQKEYGSEITILAGSGVNENNVTELMTYTGVHQVHSSCRVWKKDITTSNEYVDFSYAGIQEKNQYEAVDAAKVHRLAELC
;
A
#
# COMPACT_ATOMS: atom_id res chain seq x y z
N MET A 1 -14.09 -11.86 12.09
CA MET A 1 -13.60 -11.46 10.74
C MET A 1 -12.31 -12.24 10.49
N LYS A 2 -12.02 -12.60 9.23
CA LYS A 2 -10.79 -13.34 8.89
C LYS A 2 -9.61 -12.37 8.89
N THR A 3 -8.49 -12.75 9.51
CA THR A 3 -7.26 -11.95 9.42
C THR A 3 -6.73 -11.98 7.99
N VAL A 4 -6.25 -10.83 7.49
CA VAL A 4 -5.59 -10.75 6.18
C VAL A 4 -4.23 -10.07 6.33
N LEU A 5 -3.18 -10.79 5.94
CA LEU A 5 -1.85 -10.25 5.73
C LEU A 5 -1.70 -9.80 4.27
N GLU A 6 -1.50 -8.51 4.08
CA GLU A 6 -1.13 -7.91 2.80
C GLU A 6 0.37 -7.61 2.76
N ILE A 7 1.05 -8.02 1.69
CA ILE A 7 2.49 -7.75 1.49
C ILE A 7 2.71 -6.68 0.42
N CYS A 8 3.46 -5.64 0.77
CA CYS A 8 3.92 -4.62 -0.18
C CYS A 8 5.04 -5.20 -1.06
N CYS A 9 4.78 -5.32 -2.36
CA CYS A 9 5.67 -5.95 -3.33
C CYS A 9 6.14 -4.90 -4.36
N GLY A 10 7.45 -4.85 -4.65
CA GLY A 10 8.04 -3.91 -5.62
C GLY A 10 8.21 -4.47 -7.03
N SER A 11 7.93 -5.76 -7.21
CA SER A 11 8.19 -6.51 -8.43
C SER A 11 7.30 -7.76 -8.52
N PHE A 12 7.30 -8.40 -9.69
CA PHE A 12 6.69 -9.72 -9.84
C PHE A 12 7.38 -10.79 -8.97
N GLU A 13 8.71 -10.76 -8.83
CA GLU A 13 9.46 -11.70 -7.97
C GLU A 13 8.99 -11.59 -6.51
N ASP A 14 8.78 -10.37 -6.03
CA ASP A 14 8.24 -10.12 -4.69
C ASP A 14 6.82 -10.68 -4.52
N VAL A 15 5.94 -10.49 -5.51
CA VAL A 15 4.57 -11.04 -5.48
C VAL A 15 4.61 -12.56 -5.41
N LYS A 16 5.42 -13.21 -6.25
CA LYS A 16 5.58 -14.66 -6.23
C LYS A 16 6.10 -15.15 -4.88
N THR A 17 7.10 -14.46 -4.34
CA THR A 17 7.65 -14.76 -3.01
C THR A 17 6.59 -14.63 -1.92
N ALA A 18 5.81 -13.56 -1.93
CA ALA A 18 4.73 -13.35 -0.95
C ALA A 18 3.64 -14.44 -1.07
N TYR A 19 3.23 -14.76 -2.29
CA TYR A 19 2.23 -15.79 -2.59
C TYR A 19 2.65 -17.18 -2.09
N GLU A 20 3.87 -17.62 -2.42
CA GLU A 20 4.38 -18.94 -2.05
C GLU A 20 4.61 -19.11 -0.54
N ASN A 21 4.68 -17.99 0.20
CA ASN A 21 4.98 -17.98 1.64
C ASN A 21 3.77 -17.60 2.52
N GLY A 22 2.55 -17.59 1.96
CA GLY A 22 1.31 -17.52 2.74
C GLY A 22 0.70 -16.14 2.94
N ALA A 23 1.10 -15.14 2.14
CA ALA A 23 0.37 -13.87 2.11
C ALA A 23 -1.10 -14.09 1.71
N GLY A 24 -2.01 -13.30 2.30
CA GLY A 24 -3.44 -13.33 1.94
C GLY A 24 -3.78 -12.40 0.77
N ARG A 25 -2.97 -11.36 0.57
CA ARG A 25 -3.07 -10.37 -0.52
C ARG A 25 -1.70 -9.74 -0.76
N VAL A 26 -1.51 -9.12 -1.93
CA VAL A 26 -0.36 -8.24 -2.18
C VAL A 26 -0.80 -6.86 -2.64
N GLU A 27 -0.01 -5.86 -2.31
CA GLU A 27 -0.05 -4.56 -2.97
C GLU A 27 1.17 -4.45 -3.90
N LEU A 28 0.93 -4.43 -5.20
CA LEU A 28 1.97 -4.32 -6.23
C LEU A 28 2.30 -2.85 -6.50
N ASN A 29 3.58 -2.52 -6.34
CA ASN A 29 4.16 -1.19 -6.45
C ASN A 29 5.39 -1.23 -7.38
N SER A 30 5.92 -0.06 -7.70
CA SER A 30 7.32 0.15 -8.07
C SER A 30 8.00 1.12 -7.09
N ALA A 31 9.33 1.26 -7.16
CA ALA A 31 10.11 2.26 -6.42
C ALA A 31 9.74 2.37 -4.92
N LEU A 32 9.80 1.25 -4.19
CA LEU A 32 9.39 1.17 -2.78
C LEU A 32 10.07 2.21 -1.88
N TYR A 33 11.33 2.54 -2.14
CA TYR A 33 12.08 3.57 -1.42
C TYR A 33 11.41 4.96 -1.45
N LEU A 34 10.63 5.27 -2.49
CA LEU A 34 9.86 6.51 -2.63
C LEU A 34 8.46 6.42 -2.00
N GLY A 35 8.18 5.35 -1.26
CA GLY A 35 6.89 5.06 -0.64
C GLY A 35 5.90 4.35 -1.56
N GLY A 36 6.38 3.70 -2.63
CA GLY A 36 5.55 3.00 -3.61
C GLY A 36 5.02 3.94 -4.71
N LEU A 37 5.25 3.57 -5.96
CA LEU A 37 4.74 4.23 -7.16
C LEU A 37 3.95 3.23 -8.01
N THR A 38 3.26 3.73 -9.04
CA THR A 38 2.55 2.88 -10.00
C THR A 38 3.47 1.78 -10.55
N PRO A 39 3.09 0.49 -10.50
CA PRO A 39 3.90 -0.59 -11.03
C PRO A 39 3.90 -0.60 -12.55
N SER A 40 4.87 -1.29 -13.16
CA SER A 40 4.78 -1.57 -14.59
C SER A 40 3.61 -2.53 -14.87
N LEU A 41 2.90 -2.32 -15.98
CA LEU A 41 1.82 -3.21 -16.41
C LEU A 41 2.32 -4.66 -16.62
N ALA A 42 3.56 -4.81 -17.10
CA ALA A 42 4.18 -6.12 -17.28
C ALA A 42 4.34 -6.87 -15.95
N SER A 43 4.69 -6.18 -14.85
CA SER A 43 4.77 -6.79 -13.52
C SER A 43 3.41 -7.34 -13.07
N LEU A 44 2.32 -6.59 -13.33
CA LEU A 44 0.97 -7.03 -13.02
C LEU A 44 0.57 -8.26 -13.85
N ILE A 45 0.76 -8.22 -15.17
CA ILE A 45 0.43 -9.34 -16.06
C ILE A 45 1.17 -10.61 -15.61
N CYS A 46 2.49 -10.54 -15.40
CA CYS A 46 3.27 -11.68 -14.91
C CYS A 46 2.75 -12.22 -13.57
N ALA A 47 2.36 -11.33 -12.65
CA ALA A 47 1.79 -11.72 -11.36
C ALA A 47 0.45 -12.44 -11.52
N LYS A 48 -0.46 -11.91 -12.34
CA LYS A 48 -1.80 -12.51 -12.56
C LYS A 48 -1.74 -13.82 -13.35
N GLU A 49 -0.74 -14.01 -14.21
CA GLU A 49 -0.53 -15.28 -14.94
C GLU A 49 0.01 -16.40 -14.04
N GLN A 50 0.76 -16.06 -12.99
CA GLN A 50 1.52 -17.05 -12.20
C GLN A 50 1.07 -17.18 -10.75
N CYS A 51 0.28 -16.23 -10.23
CA CYS A 51 -0.17 -16.21 -8.85
C CYS A 51 -1.70 -16.01 -8.80
N THR A 52 -2.38 -16.78 -7.95
CA THR A 52 -3.84 -16.65 -7.75
C THR A 52 -4.21 -15.75 -6.58
N ILE A 53 -3.22 -15.14 -5.92
CA ILE A 53 -3.43 -14.21 -4.81
C ILE A 53 -4.06 -12.90 -5.32
N PRO A 54 -4.96 -12.25 -4.56
CA PRO A 54 -5.45 -10.93 -4.92
C PRO A 54 -4.30 -9.91 -4.98
N VAL A 55 -4.31 -9.06 -6.01
CA VAL A 55 -3.31 -8.03 -6.30
C VAL A 55 -3.99 -6.68 -6.35
N VAL A 56 -3.70 -5.84 -5.35
CA VAL A 56 -4.02 -4.41 -5.38
C VAL A 56 -2.86 -3.68 -6.06
N ALA A 57 -3.11 -2.89 -7.09
CA ALA A 57 -2.05 -2.13 -7.75
C ALA A 57 -2.01 -0.68 -7.24
N MET A 58 -0.82 -0.17 -6.94
CA MET A 58 -0.62 1.24 -6.62
C MET A 58 -0.90 2.11 -7.84
N VAL A 59 -1.58 3.24 -7.66
CA VAL A 59 -1.69 4.32 -8.64
C VAL A 59 -1.17 5.58 -7.96
N ARG A 60 0.11 5.88 -8.23
CA ARG A 60 0.86 7.00 -7.67
C ARG A 60 2.01 7.38 -8.62
N PRO A 61 1.90 8.49 -9.36
CA PRO A 61 2.77 8.77 -10.50
C PRO A 61 4.15 9.29 -10.09
N ARG A 62 4.31 9.80 -8.85
CA ARG A 62 5.57 10.30 -8.32
C ARG A 62 5.66 10.21 -6.79
N GLY A 63 6.90 10.29 -6.30
CA GLY A 63 7.17 10.46 -4.87
C GLY A 63 6.84 11.87 -4.37
N GLY A 64 6.72 12.00 -3.05
CA GLY A 64 6.53 13.26 -2.33
C GLY A 64 5.13 13.89 -2.47
N GLY A 65 4.36 13.94 -1.39
CA GLY A 65 3.03 14.59 -1.39
C GLY A 65 1.95 13.87 -2.21
N PHE A 66 0.73 14.40 -2.13
CA PHE A 66 -0.50 13.81 -2.71
C PHE A 66 -1.45 14.85 -3.34
N CYS A 67 -0.96 16.08 -3.52
CA CYS A 67 -1.64 17.13 -4.28
C CYS A 67 -1.06 17.12 -5.69
N TYR A 68 -1.87 16.68 -6.66
CA TYR A 68 -1.43 16.40 -8.03
C TYR A 68 -1.89 17.47 -9.01
N SER A 69 -1.11 17.70 -10.06
CA SER A 69 -1.52 18.54 -11.19
C SER A 69 -2.69 17.90 -11.96
N LEU A 70 -3.21 18.60 -12.98
CA LEU A 70 -4.22 18.03 -13.87
C LEU A 70 -3.63 16.90 -14.72
N GLU A 71 -2.43 17.07 -15.24
CA GLU A 71 -1.72 16.10 -16.09
C GLU A 71 -1.36 14.83 -15.33
N GLU A 72 -0.91 14.98 -14.08
CA GLU A 72 -0.65 13.85 -13.17
C GLU A 72 -1.94 13.07 -12.91
N TYR A 73 -3.04 13.76 -12.62
CA TYR A 73 -4.34 13.13 -12.42
C TYR A 73 -4.84 12.39 -13.67
N GLN A 74 -4.72 12.98 -14.85
CA GLN A 74 -5.10 12.33 -16.12
C GLN A 74 -4.29 11.05 -16.37
N THR A 75 -3.00 11.07 -16.03
CA THR A 75 -2.13 9.89 -16.13
C THR A 75 -2.59 8.80 -15.16
N MET A 76 -2.90 9.17 -13.91
CA MET A 76 -3.41 8.23 -12.90
C MET A 76 -4.74 7.57 -13.30
N ILE A 77 -5.64 8.31 -13.95
CA ILE A 77 -6.90 7.76 -14.47
C ILE A 77 -6.63 6.74 -15.59
N LEU A 78 -5.67 7.02 -16.48
CA LEU A 78 -5.28 6.07 -17.52
C LEU A 78 -4.62 4.82 -16.95
N ASP A 79 -3.68 4.99 -16.01
CA ASP A 79 -3.04 3.86 -15.30
C ASP A 79 -4.07 2.98 -14.62
N THR A 80 -5.05 3.59 -13.95
CA THR A 80 -6.15 2.88 -13.27
C THR A 80 -6.92 1.98 -14.24
N LYS A 81 -7.31 2.52 -15.41
CA LYS A 81 -8.00 1.75 -16.45
C LYS A 81 -7.16 0.58 -16.93
N LEU A 82 -5.91 0.83 -17.29
CA LEU A 82 -5.02 -0.20 -17.82
C LEU A 82 -4.76 -1.30 -16.79
N LEU A 83 -4.53 -0.95 -15.52
CA LEU A 83 -4.30 -1.93 -14.46
C LEU A 83 -5.54 -2.81 -14.21
N LEU A 84 -6.73 -2.21 -14.16
CA LEU A 84 -8.00 -2.93 -13.97
C LEU A 84 -8.32 -3.84 -15.17
N GLU A 85 -8.15 -3.34 -16.41
CA GLU A 85 -8.33 -4.11 -17.64
C GLU A 85 -7.40 -5.34 -17.72
N HIS A 86 -6.25 -5.29 -17.05
CA HIS A 86 -5.27 -6.39 -17.00
C HIS A 86 -5.31 -7.18 -15.67
N GLY A 87 -6.40 -7.05 -14.92
CA GLY A 87 -6.75 -7.96 -13.83
C GLY A 87 -6.24 -7.57 -12.44
N ALA A 88 -5.90 -6.29 -12.20
CA ALA A 88 -5.79 -5.80 -10.83
C ALA A 88 -7.12 -5.99 -10.09
N ASP A 89 -7.08 -6.58 -8.90
CA ASP A 89 -8.27 -6.84 -8.08
C ASP A 89 -8.68 -5.60 -7.25
N GLY A 90 -7.82 -4.58 -7.22
CA GLY A 90 -8.10 -3.30 -6.60
C GLY A 90 -7.01 -2.28 -6.88
N ILE A 91 -7.24 -1.05 -6.48
CA ILE A 91 -6.34 0.07 -6.71
C ILE A 91 -6.09 0.80 -5.39
N ALA A 92 -4.82 1.00 -5.06
CA ALA A 92 -4.37 1.84 -3.96
C ALA A 92 -4.02 3.24 -4.45
N PHE A 93 -4.61 4.28 -3.86
CA PHE A 93 -4.46 5.67 -4.31
C PHE A 93 -4.75 6.67 -3.19
N GLY A 94 -4.55 7.96 -3.44
CA GLY A 94 -5.11 8.99 -2.57
C GLY A 94 -4.84 10.41 -3.06
N PHE A 95 -5.83 11.28 -2.95
CA PHE A 95 -5.78 12.64 -3.46
C PHE A 95 -6.03 13.65 -2.33
N LEU A 96 -5.10 14.56 -2.13
CA LEU A 96 -5.23 15.65 -1.16
C LEU A 96 -5.17 17.00 -1.88
N LYS A 97 -5.77 18.01 -1.26
CA LYS A 97 -5.60 19.42 -1.61
C LYS A 97 -4.40 20.01 -0.87
N GLU A 98 -3.92 21.17 -1.30
CA GLU A 98 -2.79 21.88 -0.67
C GLU A 98 -2.97 22.13 0.84
N ASN A 99 -4.22 22.29 1.29
CA ASN A 99 -4.56 22.46 2.70
C ASN A 99 -4.71 21.13 3.47
N GLN A 100 -4.20 20.02 2.94
CA GLN A 100 -4.22 18.69 3.55
C GLN A 100 -5.63 18.14 3.81
N THR A 101 -6.64 18.64 3.08
CA THR A 101 -7.98 18.05 3.06
C THR A 101 -8.13 17.10 1.88
N LEU A 102 -9.10 16.18 1.95
CA LEU A 102 -9.41 15.25 0.87
C LEU A 102 -9.80 16.01 -0.42
N ASP A 103 -9.25 15.59 -1.55
CA ASP A 103 -9.78 15.99 -2.85
C ASP A 103 -10.99 15.10 -3.21
N THR A 104 -12.15 15.50 -2.70
CA THR A 104 -13.40 14.74 -2.81
C THR A 104 -13.81 14.46 -4.25
N GLU A 105 -13.62 15.40 -5.18
CA GLU A 105 -14.07 15.23 -6.58
C GLU A 105 -13.25 14.17 -7.29
N ARG A 106 -11.91 14.27 -7.23
CA ARG A 106 -11.00 13.27 -7.83
C ARG A 106 -11.12 11.90 -7.16
N THR A 107 -11.29 11.89 -5.84
CA THR A 107 -11.48 10.65 -5.09
C THR A 107 -12.77 9.96 -5.51
N LYS A 108 -13.88 10.70 -5.65
CA LYS A 108 -15.17 10.16 -6.08
C LYS A 108 -15.09 9.57 -7.48
N GLU A 109 -14.49 10.30 -8.43
CA GLU A 109 -14.34 9.84 -9.82
C GLU A 109 -13.53 8.54 -9.89
N LEU A 110 -12.40 8.46 -9.16
CA LEU A 110 -11.57 7.26 -9.18
C LEU A 110 -12.24 6.06 -8.50
N ILE A 111 -12.92 6.25 -7.37
CA ILE A 111 -13.67 5.16 -6.71
C ILE A 111 -14.73 4.61 -7.65
N HIS A 112 -15.49 5.49 -8.31
CA HIS A 112 -16.49 5.08 -9.28
C HIS A 112 -15.88 4.24 -10.41
N LEU A 113 -14.77 4.72 -11.00
CA LEU A 113 -14.06 3.99 -12.05
C LEU A 113 -13.58 2.60 -11.59
N ILE A 114 -13.04 2.50 -10.38
CA ILE A 114 -12.55 1.24 -9.81
C ILE A 114 -13.71 0.24 -9.64
N HIS A 115 -14.82 0.71 -9.09
CA HIS A 115 -16.01 -0.12 -8.86
C HIS A 115 -16.72 -0.53 -10.16
N GLU A 116 -16.72 0.31 -11.20
CA GLU A 116 -17.24 -0.05 -12.53
C GLU A 116 -16.49 -1.27 -13.13
N HIS A 117 -15.23 -1.45 -12.76
CA HIS A 117 -14.42 -2.62 -13.17
C HIS A 117 -14.46 -3.77 -12.15
N GLY A 118 -15.24 -3.63 -11.06
CA GLY A 118 -15.35 -4.64 -10.00
C GLY A 118 -14.13 -4.74 -9.08
N GLY A 119 -13.23 -3.76 -9.09
CA GLY A 119 -12.07 -3.72 -8.20
C GLY A 119 -12.38 -3.08 -6.85
N GLU A 120 -11.49 -3.27 -5.87
CA GLU A 120 -11.56 -2.60 -4.56
C GLU A 120 -10.82 -1.25 -4.57
N ALA A 121 -11.44 -0.21 -4.02
CA ALA A 121 -10.85 1.11 -3.84
C ALA A 121 -10.17 1.21 -2.46
N VAL A 122 -8.83 1.29 -2.46
CA VAL A 122 -8.02 1.41 -1.24
C VAL A 122 -7.43 2.82 -1.14
N PHE A 123 -7.88 3.60 -0.15
CA PHE A 123 -7.25 4.89 0.12
C PHE A 123 -5.97 4.68 0.92
N HIS A 124 -4.82 4.93 0.29
CA HIS A 124 -3.51 4.63 0.86
C HIS A 124 -3.10 5.63 1.98
N ARG A 125 -1.83 5.60 2.38
CA ARG A 125 -1.26 6.44 3.46
C ARG A 125 -1.29 7.95 3.26
N ALA A 126 -1.84 8.49 2.16
CA ALA A 126 -2.27 9.89 2.13
C ALA A 126 -3.21 10.21 3.31
N PHE A 127 -3.95 9.21 3.82
CA PHE A 127 -4.77 9.35 5.02
C PHE A 127 -3.98 9.77 6.27
N ASP A 128 -2.70 9.38 6.38
CA ASP A 128 -1.85 9.77 7.51
C ASP A 128 -1.39 11.24 7.42
N CYS A 129 -1.60 11.90 6.28
CA CYS A 129 -1.20 13.29 6.02
C CYS A 129 -2.38 14.28 6.02
N VAL A 130 -3.58 13.83 6.39
CA VAL A 130 -4.77 14.69 6.38
C VAL A 130 -4.84 15.55 7.64
N ALA A 131 -5.39 16.75 7.50
CA ALA A 131 -5.58 17.67 8.62
C ALA A 131 -6.61 17.16 9.66
N ASP A 132 -7.61 16.38 9.21
CA ASP A 132 -8.68 15.83 10.06
C ASP A 132 -9.04 14.42 9.59
N GLN A 133 -8.55 13.41 10.32
CA GLN A 133 -8.79 12.01 9.99
C GLN A 133 -10.25 11.60 10.15
N LYS A 134 -10.95 12.16 11.16
CA LYS A 134 -12.35 11.84 11.43
C LYS A 134 -13.24 12.31 10.27
N LYS A 135 -13.08 13.57 9.88
CA LYS A 135 -13.81 14.12 8.73
C LYS A 135 -13.47 13.35 7.46
N THR A 136 -12.20 13.00 7.26
CA THR A 136 -11.78 12.33 6.03
C THR A 136 -12.34 10.92 5.92
N ILE A 137 -12.36 10.13 7.00
CA ILE A 137 -12.91 8.77 6.95
C ILE A 137 -14.43 8.78 6.71
N GLU A 138 -15.17 9.71 7.32
CA GLU A 138 -16.61 9.91 7.05
C GLU A 138 -16.86 10.24 5.57
N GLN A 139 -16.01 11.09 4.97
CA GLN A 139 -16.07 11.39 3.54
C GLN A 139 -15.75 10.15 2.68
N LEU A 140 -14.69 9.41 3.00
CA LEU A 140 -14.31 8.21 2.25
C LEU A 140 -15.38 7.11 2.30
N ILE A 141 -16.03 6.90 3.45
CA ILE A 141 -17.19 6.02 3.59
C ILE A 141 -18.32 6.50 2.67
N GLY A 142 -18.68 7.79 2.74
CA GLY A 142 -19.75 8.36 1.91
C GLY A 142 -19.47 8.30 0.39
N LEU A 143 -18.19 8.23 -0.01
CA LEU A 143 -17.78 8.04 -1.39
C LEU A 143 -17.69 6.57 -1.81
N GLY A 144 -17.72 5.62 -0.86
CA GLY A 144 -17.66 4.19 -1.11
C GLY A 144 -16.25 3.58 -1.13
N ALA A 145 -15.26 4.17 -0.47
CA ALA A 145 -13.95 3.51 -0.34
C ALA A 145 -14.07 2.19 0.44
N ASP A 146 -13.38 1.14 0.00
CA ASP A 146 -13.46 -0.20 0.62
C ASP A 146 -12.50 -0.36 1.79
N ARG A 147 -11.30 0.23 1.69
CA ARG A 147 -10.26 0.18 2.72
C ARG A 147 -9.49 1.49 2.86
N ILE A 148 -8.93 1.70 4.05
CA ILE A 148 -7.95 2.74 4.33
C ILE A 148 -6.67 2.09 4.87
N LEU A 149 -5.54 2.32 4.19
CA LEU A 149 -4.20 1.99 4.70
C LEU A 149 -3.68 3.15 5.56
N THR A 150 -3.42 2.88 6.83
CA THR A 150 -3.03 3.93 7.78
C THR A 150 -2.12 3.39 8.90
N SER A 151 -1.26 4.26 9.41
CA SER A 151 -0.52 4.07 10.66
C SER A 151 -1.18 4.77 11.85
N GLY A 152 -2.42 5.24 11.71
CA GLY A 152 -3.11 6.09 12.68
C GLY A 152 -2.57 7.52 12.72
N GLY A 153 -2.05 8.04 11.62
CA GLY A 153 -1.47 9.40 11.56
C GLY A 153 -0.12 9.56 12.26
N ALA A 154 0.54 8.44 12.62
CA ALA A 154 1.85 8.42 13.27
C ALA A 154 2.95 7.89 12.33
N PRO A 155 4.24 7.97 12.68
CA PRO A 155 5.31 7.39 11.85
C PRO A 155 5.14 5.89 11.57
N ASP A 156 4.64 5.14 12.55
CA ASP A 156 4.44 3.69 12.52
C ASP A 156 3.17 3.27 13.29
N VAL A 157 2.69 2.05 13.02
CA VAL A 157 1.48 1.47 13.63
C VAL A 157 1.55 1.39 15.15
N TRP A 158 2.73 1.21 15.73
CA TRP A 158 2.86 1.08 17.17
C TRP A 158 2.68 2.43 17.85
N SER A 159 3.33 3.46 17.31
CA SER A 159 3.17 4.85 17.74
C SER A 159 1.73 5.34 17.58
N GLY A 160 1.03 4.93 16.51
CA GLY A 160 -0.35 5.34 16.22
C GLY A 160 -1.44 4.38 16.70
N ARG A 161 -1.09 3.34 17.48
CA ARG A 161 -2.03 2.27 17.87
C ARG A 161 -3.32 2.76 18.55
N GLU A 162 -3.27 3.85 19.31
CA GLU A 162 -4.49 4.38 19.93
C GLU A 162 -5.45 5.00 18.92
N GLN A 163 -4.91 5.71 17.94
CA GLN A 163 -5.72 6.24 16.86
C GLN A 163 -6.28 5.09 16.00
N LEU A 164 -5.47 4.06 15.71
CA LEU A 164 -5.95 2.85 15.01
C LEU A 164 -7.09 2.16 15.74
N LYS A 165 -6.96 1.99 17.07
CA LYS A 165 -8.02 1.43 17.92
C LYS A 165 -9.30 2.24 17.86
N GLN A 166 -9.18 3.57 17.88
CA GLN A 166 -10.34 4.46 17.80
C GLN A 166 -11.00 4.37 16.42
N LEU A 167 -10.23 4.41 15.33
CA LEU A 167 -10.73 4.28 13.96
C LEU A 167 -11.43 2.94 13.76
N GLN A 168 -10.82 1.84 14.21
CA GLN A 168 -11.40 0.50 14.13
C GLN A 168 -12.70 0.40 14.92
N LYS A 169 -12.76 0.98 16.12
CA LYS A 169 -13.96 0.97 16.98
C LYS A 169 -15.10 1.79 16.39
N GLU A 170 -14.81 2.96 15.83
CA GLU A 170 -15.84 3.88 15.31
C GLU A 170 -16.31 3.49 13.90
N TYR A 171 -15.40 3.09 13.00
CA TYR A 171 -15.70 2.97 11.57
C TYR A 171 -15.47 1.57 11.00
N GLY A 172 -14.90 0.63 11.77
CA GLY A 172 -14.51 -0.69 11.28
C GLY A 172 -15.66 -1.60 10.81
N SER A 173 -16.92 -1.20 11.03
CA SER A 173 -18.11 -1.86 10.47
C SER A 173 -18.54 -1.31 9.11
N GLU A 174 -18.05 -0.13 8.72
CA GLU A 174 -18.43 0.59 7.50
C GLU A 174 -17.30 0.60 6.47
N ILE A 175 -16.05 0.66 6.93
CA ILE A 175 -14.86 0.62 6.09
C ILE A 175 -13.76 -0.20 6.75
N THR A 176 -12.99 -0.92 5.95
CA THR A 176 -11.88 -1.73 6.49
C THR A 176 -10.70 -0.83 6.86
N ILE A 177 -10.22 -0.94 8.10
CA ILE A 177 -8.95 -0.35 8.51
C ILE A 177 -7.82 -1.36 8.26
N LEU A 178 -6.91 -1.01 7.35
CA LEU A 178 -5.71 -1.76 7.03
C LEU A 178 -4.52 -1.09 7.74
N ALA A 179 -4.02 -1.72 8.81
CA ALA A 179 -2.92 -1.16 9.58
C ALA A 179 -1.58 -1.39 8.87
N GLY A 180 -0.82 -0.32 8.61
CA GLY A 180 0.47 -0.42 7.92
C GLY A 180 1.49 0.64 8.34
N SER A 181 2.76 0.44 7.96
CA SER A 181 3.97 1.11 8.47
C SER A 181 4.54 0.48 9.74
N GLY A 182 5.52 -0.42 9.59
CA GLY A 182 6.26 -1.01 10.70
C GLY A 182 5.66 -2.30 11.29
N VAL A 183 4.62 -2.87 10.68
CA VAL A 183 4.09 -4.20 11.06
C VAL A 183 5.15 -5.27 10.79
N ASN A 184 5.44 -6.10 11.79
CA ASN A 184 6.40 -7.20 11.71
C ASN A 184 6.07 -8.31 12.73
N GLU A 185 6.82 -9.41 12.71
CA GLU A 185 6.57 -10.59 13.53
C GLU A 185 6.60 -10.31 15.05
N ASN A 186 7.28 -9.26 15.49
CA ASN A 186 7.40 -8.93 16.91
C ASN A 186 6.22 -8.10 17.44
N ASN A 187 5.42 -7.49 16.58
CA ASN A 187 4.34 -6.58 17.01
C ASN A 187 2.95 -6.93 16.49
N VAL A 188 2.80 -7.78 15.47
CA VAL A 188 1.52 -7.99 14.78
C VAL A 188 0.43 -8.53 15.70
N THR A 189 0.73 -9.55 16.52
CA THR A 189 -0.26 -10.19 17.40
C THR A 189 -0.76 -9.22 18.48
N GLU A 190 0.15 -8.47 19.10
CA GLU A 190 -0.19 -7.48 20.11
C GLU A 190 -0.94 -6.30 19.49
N LEU A 191 -0.52 -5.83 18.31
CA LEU A 191 -1.19 -4.76 17.58
C LEU A 191 -2.65 -5.13 17.26
N MET A 192 -2.90 -6.30 16.67
CA MET A 192 -4.25 -6.77 16.35
C MET A 192 -5.11 -6.94 17.61
N THR A 193 -4.54 -7.52 18.67
CA THR A 193 -5.24 -7.68 19.95
C THR A 193 -5.61 -6.33 20.57
N TYR A 194 -4.70 -5.36 20.51
CA TYR A 194 -4.87 -4.06 21.14
C TYR A 194 -5.86 -3.15 20.40
N THR A 195 -5.77 -3.12 19.07
CA THR A 195 -6.53 -2.21 18.21
C THR A 195 -7.83 -2.82 17.70
N GLY A 196 -7.93 -4.16 17.63
CA GLY A 196 -9.03 -4.88 17.02
C GLY A 196 -9.01 -4.91 15.49
N VAL A 197 -7.96 -4.38 14.85
CA VAL A 197 -7.79 -4.49 13.39
C VAL A 197 -7.52 -5.95 13.03
N HIS A 198 -7.99 -6.35 11.86
CA HIS A 198 -7.84 -7.71 11.34
C HIS A 198 -7.22 -7.73 9.94
N GLN A 199 -6.88 -6.57 9.37
CA GLN A 199 -6.07 -6.51 8.15
C GLN A 199 -4.80 -5.72 8.45
N VAL A 200 -3.67 -6.30 8.07
CA VAL A 200 -2.34 -5.73 8.30
C VAL A 200 -1.53 -5.72 7.02
N HIS A 201 -0.72 -4.68 6.85
CA HIS A 201 0.12 -4.44 5.69
C HIS A 201 1.59 -4.37 6.13
N SER A 202 2.42 -5.26 5.60
CA SER A 202 3.86 -5.30 5.88
C SER A 202 4.68 -5.34 4.60
N SER A 203 5.90 -4.79 4.64
CA SER A 203 6.82 -4.89 3.52
C SER A 203 7.62 -6.20 3.51
N CYS A 204 7.79 -6.85 4.68
CA CYS A 204 8.65 -8.04 4.84
C CYS A 204 10.01 -7.94 4.12
N ARG A 205 10.55 -6.73 3.95
CA ARG A 205 11.69 -6.47 3.06
C ARG A 205 13.04 -6.82 3.67
N VAL A 206 13.99 -7.13 2.81
CA VAL A 206 15.45 -7.16 3.08
C VAL A 206 16.17 -6.29 2.08
N TRP A 207 17.39 -5.93 2.44
CA TRP A 207 18.34 -5.36 1.50
C TRP A 207 19.18 -6.46 0.85
N LYS A 208 19.18 -6.52 -0.48
CA LYS A 208 20.02 -7.41 -1.29
C LYS A 208 21.13 -6.60 -1.94
N LYS A 209 22.35 -7.13 -1.95
CA LYS A 209 23.51 -6.43 -2.54
C LYS A 209 23.62 -6.68 -4.04
N ASP A 210 23.81 -5.61 -4.81
CA ASP A 210 24.18 -5.64 -6.23
C ASP A 210 25.41 -4.75 -6.45
N ILE A 211 26.56 -5.39 -6.66
CA ILE A 211 27.84 -4.70 -6.85
C ILE A 211 27.91 -3.87 -8.14
N THR A 212 26.98 -4.06 -9.09
CA THR A 212 26.95 -3.29 -10.33
C THR A 212 26.36 -1.88 -10.15
N THR A 213 25.76 -1.60 -8.98
CA THR A 213 25.13 -0.31 -8.65
C THR A 213 26.11 0.87 -8.66
N SER A 214 27.38 0.64 -8.30
CA SER A 214 28.39 1.69 -8.31
C SER A 214 29.78 1.17 -8.66
N ASN A 215 30.62 2.07 -9.16
CA ASN A 215 32.04 1.86 -9.34
C ASN A 215 32.81 3.09 -8.80
N GLU A 216 34.07 3.25 -9.21
CA GLU A 216 34.92 4.37 -8.77
C GLU A 216 34.37 5.75 -9.18
N TYR A 217 33.64 5.84 -10.30
CA TYR A 217 33.27 7.11 -10.93
C TYR A 217 31.77 7.39 -10.96
N VAL A 218 30.93 6.35 -10.84
CA VAL A 218 29.46 6.45 -10.97
C VAL A 218 28.80 5.68 -9.84
N ASP A 219 27.76 6.26 -9.25
CA ASP A 219 27.00 5.67 -8.14
C ASP A 219 25.49 5.86 -8.34
N PHE A 220 24.76 4.75 -8.48
CA PHE A 220 23.30 4.70 -8.57
C PHE A 220 22.63 4.29 -7.24
N SER A 221 23.38 4.24 -6.13
CA SER A 221 22.80 3.94 -4.83
C SER A 221 21.77 5.01 -4.47
N TYR A 222 20.56 4.57 -4.13
CA TYR A 222 19.45 5.47 -3.77
C TYR A 222 19.21 5.53 -2.26
N ALA A 223 19.80 4.59 -1.50
CA ALA A 223 19.75 4.54 -0.05
C ALA A 223 21.01 5.20 0.56
N GLY A 224 21.00 5.39 1.89
CA GLY A 224 22.13 5.95 2.63
C GLY A 224 23.40 5.10 2.55
N ILE A 225 24.51 5.61 3.11
CA ILE A 225 25.85 4.98 3.05
C ILE A 225 25.85 3.52 3.54
N GLN A 226 25.03 3.20 4.55
CA GLN A 226 24.93 1.84 5.10
C GLN A 226 24.44 0.84 4.03
N GLU A 227 23.51 1.30 3.19
CA GLU A 227 22.78 0.50 2.21
C GLU A 227 23.38 0.67 0.81
N LYS A 228 24.65 1.07 0.73
CA LYS A 228 25.35 1.25 -0.54
C LYS A 228 25.35 -0.03 -1.35
N ASN A 229 25.06 0.09 -2.65
CA ASN A 229 24.97 -1.05 -3.57
C ASN A 229 23.91 -2.07 -3.16
N GLN A 230 22.82 -1.63 -2.52
CA GLN A 230 21.73 -2.51 -2.13
C GLN A 230 20.40 -2.08 -2.75
N TYR A 231 19.52 -3.05 -2.96
CA TYR A 231 18.14 -2.86 -3.36
C TYR A 231 17.18 -3.62 -2.43
N GLU A 232 15.91 -3.24 -2.44
CA GLU A 232 14.88 -3.84 -1.60
C GLU A 232 14.24 -5.06 -2.30
N ALA A 233 14.02 -6.14 -1.55
CA ALA A 233 13.27 -7.32 -1.99
C ALA A 233 12.48 -7.94 -0.83
N VAL A 234 11.39 -8.64 -1.12
CA VAL A 234 10.60 -9.37 -0.12
C VAL A 234 11.36 -10.61 0.37
N ASP A 235 11.33 -10.85 1.69
CA ASP A 235 11.91 -12.04 2.31
C ASP A 235 10.88 -13.15 2.49
N ALA A 236 11.14 -14.31 1.90
CA ALA A 236 10.30 -15.49 2.07
C ALA A 236 10.08 -15.86 3.55
N ALA A 237 11.15 -15.87 4.35
CA ALA A 237 11.06 -16.31 5.74
C ALA A 237 10.32 -15.31 6.63
N LYS A 238 10.46 -14.00 6.42
CA LYS A 238 9.65 -12.99 7.11
C LYS A 238 8.17 -13.10 6.74
N VAL A 239 7.85 -13.28 5.45
CA VAL A 239 6.45 -13.46 5.04
C VAL A 239 5.87 -14.70 5.70
N HIS A 240 6.57 -15.84 5.66
CA HIS A 240 6.11 -17.08 6.25
C HIS A 240 5.84 -16.95 7.75
N ARG A 241 6.80 -16.42 8.52
CA ARG A 241 6.61 -16.18 9.96
C ARG A 241 5.45 -15.25 10.26
N LEU A 242 5.28 -14.19 9.46
CA LEU A 242 4.21 -13.23 9.69
C LEU A 242 2.84 -13.82 9.33
N ALA A 243 2.76 -14.66 8.29
CA ALA A 243 1.56 -15.38 7.91
C ALA A 243 1.12 -16.38 8.98
N GLU A 244 2.04 -17.06 9.68
CA GLU A 244 1.70 -17.95 10.81
C GLU A 244 1.09 -17.21 12.01
N LEU A 245 1.33 -15.90 12.13
CA LEU A 245 0.83 -15.05 13.23
C LEU A 245 -0.50 -14.35 12.92
N CYS A 246 -0.97 -14.40 11.67
CA CYS A 246 -2.16 -13.71 11.18
C CYS A 246 -3.32 -14.68 10.97
#